data_AF-A0A3A5UXX4-F1
#
_entry.id   AF-A0A3A5UXX4-F1
#
_cell.length_a   1.000
_cell.length_b   1.000
_cell.length_c   1.000
_cell.angle_alpha   90.00
_cell.angle_beta   90.00
_cell.angle_gamma   90.00
#
_symmetry.space_group_name_H-M   'P 1'
#
loop_
_entity.id
_entity.type
_entity.pdbx_description
1 polymer ?
#
loop_
_entity_poly.entity_id
_entity_poly.type
_entity_poly.pdbx_seq_one_letter_code
_entity_poly.pdbx_strand_id
1 'polypeptide(L)'
;MSLPKIMNNEFKFLNQSMPRLTIIVGSLLILEGILFYFITGMTSFTALIPSFFGLPLALVGYMAQIQPEKNHFWMHIAVSFGLFTFLGGGMAIKGVIDSDYSESTLAQLIMLIVGGIYTYSCVQSFIHTRKSRNPQDA
;
A
#
# COMPACT_ATOMS: atom_id res chain seq x y z
N MET A 1 -32.53 -28.11 0.96
CA MET A 1 -32.00 -27.32 2.08
C MET A 1 -30.54 -27.03 1.79
N SER A 2 -30.26 -25.93 1.09
CA SER A 2 -28.92 -25.48 0.71
C SER A 2 -28.73 -24.11 1.33
N LEU A 3 -27.71 -23.99 2.19
CA LEU A 3 -27.48 -22.84 3.07
C LEU A 3 -27.51 -21.50 2.30
N PRO A 4 -28.06 -20.43 2.90
CA PRO A 4 -27.94 -19.09 2.36
C PRO A 4 -26.46 -18.73 2.28
N LYS A 5 -26.02 -18.41 1.05
CA LYS A 5 -24.74 -17.80 0.75
C LYS A 5 -24.71 -16.48 1.51
N ILE A 6 -24.06 -16.44 2.68
CA ILE A 6 -23.81 -15.19 3.40
C ILE A 6 -23.13 -14.27 2.38
N MET A 7 -23.83 -13.21 1.99
CA MET A 7 -23.23 -12.17 1.15
C MET A 7 -22.15 -11.52 2.02
N ASN A 8 -20.91 -12.00 1.85
CA ASN A 8 -19.75 -11.42 2.49
C ASN A 8 -19.65 -9.97 2.04
N ASN A 9 -20.10 -9.05 2.89
CA ASN A 9 -19.97 -7.61 2.71
C ASN A 9 -18.51 -7.17 2.98
N GLU A 10 -17.56 -7.96 2.49
CA GLU A 10 -16.13 -7.75 2.66
C GLU A 10 -15.70 -6.64 1.71
N PHE A 11 -14.98 -5.64 2.24
CA PHE A 11 -14.47 -4.57 1.41
C PHE A 11 -13.47 -5.16 0.40
N LYS A 12 -13.80 -5.03 -0.89
CA LYS A 12 -12.93 -5.46 -1.99
C LYS A 12 -12.53 -4.25 -2.79
N PHE A 13 -11.23 -4.10 -3.00
CA PHE A 13 -10.68 -3.10 -3.90
C PHE A 13 -9.97 -3.83 -5.03
N LEU A 14 -10.30 -3.47 -6.29
CA LEU A 14 -9.86 -4.21 -7.48
C LEU A 14 -10.23 -5.72 -7.44
N ASN A 15 -11.37 -6.06 -6.82
CA ASN A 15 -11.80 -7.44 -6.57
C ASN A 15 -10.83 -8.27 -5.69
N GLN A 16 -9.93 -7.62 -4.96
CA GLN A 16 -8.99 -8.23 -4.02
C GLN A 16 -9.32 -7.84 -2.57
N SER A 17 -8.98 -8.73 -1.63
CA SER A 17 -9.04 -8.42 -0.19
C SER A 17 -7.91 -7.47 0.21
N MET A 18 -8.10 -6.73 1.30
CA MET A 18 -7.09 -5.79 1.82
C MET A 18 -5.70 -6.42 2.06
N PRO A 19 -5.57 -7.63 2.65
CA PRO A 19 -4.25 -8.26 2.85
C PRO A 19 -3.56 -8.49 1.51
N ARG A 20 -4.30 -9.00 0.53
CA ARG A 20 -3.77 -9.29 -0.80
C ARG A 20 -3.38 -8.03 -1.55
N LEU A 21 -4.17 -6.97 -1.44
CA LEU A 21 -3.84 -5.65 -1.99
C LEU A 21 -2.54 -5.12 -1.37
N THR A 22 -2.38 -5.23 -0.06
CA THR A 22 -1.15 -4.83 0.66
C THR A 22 0.07 -5.58 0.13
N ILE A 23 -0.03 -6.89 -0.10
CA ILE A 23 1.05 -7.68 -0.70
C ILE A 23 1.36 -7.20 -2.12
N ILE A 24 0.32 -6.97 -2.93
CA ILE A 24 0.49 -6.50 -4.32
C ILE A 24 1.20 -5.15 -4.34
N VAL A 25 0.75 -4.19 -3.53
CA VAL A 25 1.35 -2.85 -3.44
C VAL A 25 2.78 -2.92 -2.94
N GLY A 26 3.04 -3.67 -1.86
CA GLY A 26 4.40 -3.87 -1.35
C GLY A 26 5.32 -4.50 -2.40
N SER A 27 4.85 -5.53 -3.10
CA SER A 27 5.60 -6.18 -4.19
C SER A 27 5.86 -5.24 -5.36
N LEU A 28 4.89 -4.39 -5.71
CA LEU A 28 5.02 -3.42 -6.79
C LEU A 28 6.08 -2.36 -6.45
N LEU A 29 6.10 -1.86 -5.21
CA LEU A 29 7.12 -0.93 -4.73
C LEU A 29 8.52 -1.56 -4.70
N ILE A 30 8.63 -2.85 -4.34
CA ILE A 30 9.89 -3.60 -4.42
C ILE A 30 10.38 -3.66 -5.86
N LEU A 31 9.53 -4.09 -6.78
CA LEU A 31 9.87 -4.19 -8.21
C LEU A 31 10.24 -2.83 -8.80
N GLU A 32 9.50 -1.79 -8.45
CA GLU A 32 9.75 -0.43 -8.88
C GLU A 32 11.15 0.05 -8.47
N GLY A 33 11.50 -0.02 -7.18
CA GLY A 33 12.81 0.47 -6.73
C GLY A 33 13.98 -0.34 -7.32
N ILE A 34 13.82 -1.66 -7.50
CA ILE A 34 14.81 -2.49 -8.20
C ILE A 34 14.94 -2.05 -9.66
N LEU A 35 13.82 -1.83 -10.36
CA LEU A 35 13.80 -1.43 -11.76
C LEU A 35 14.50 -0.08 -11.96
N PHE A 36 14.20 0.92 -11.13
CA PHE A 36 14.86 2.23 -11.18
C PHE A 36 16.35 2.16 -10.83
N TYR A 37 16.74 1.28 -9.91
CA TYR A 37 18.16 1.03 -9.62
C TYR A 37 18.91 0.48 -10.83
N PHE A 38 18.30 -0.43 -11.61
CA PHE A 38 18.90 -0.90 -12.86
C PHE A 38 18.91 0.16 -13.96
N ILE A 39 17.84 0.95 -14.11
CA ILE A 39 17.74 2.05 -15.08
C ILE A 39 18.85 3.08 -14.85
N THR A 40 19.13 3.39 -13.59
CA THR A 40 20.21 4.32 -13.21
C THR A 40 21.62 3.73 -13.34
N GLY A 41 21.77 2.51 -13.86
CA GLY A 41 23.06 1.83 -13.98
C GLY A 41 23.68 1.51 -12.62
N MET A 42 22.86 1.28 -11.59
CA MET A 42 23.28 0.98 -10.21
C MET A 42 24.04 2.13 -9.54
N THR A 43 23.85 3.36 -10.01
CA THR A 43 24.54 4.54 -9.46
C THR A 43 23.76 5.25 -8.37
N SER A 44 22.42 5.14 -8.38
CA SER A 44 21.54 5.86 -7.46
C SER A 44 20.92 4.92 -6.43
N PHE A 45 21.58 4.75 -5.28
CA PHE A 45 21.02 4.00 -4.14
C PHE A 45 19.72 4.60 -3.60
N THR A 46 19.49 5.90 -3.82
CA THR A 46 18.24 6.60 -3.47
C THR A 46 17.03 6.07 -4.24
N ALA A 47 17.22 5.48 -5.43
CA ALA A 47 16.15 4.84 -6.19
C ALA A 47 15.60 3.56 -5.53
N LEU A 48 16.31 2.99 -4.55
CA LEU A 48 15.86 1.80 -3.79
C LEU A 48 14.96 2.12 -2.59
N ILE A 49 14.74 3.41 -2.29
CA ILE A 49 13.85 3.83 -1.20
C ILE A 49 12.45 3.18 -1.31
N PRO A 50 11.79 3.14 -2.49
CA PRO A 50 10.51 2.43 -2.65
C PRO A 50 10.58 0.96 -2.24
N SER A 51 11.65 0.24 -2.59
CA SER A 51 11.80 -1.16 -2.20
C SER A 51 11.99 -1.34 -0.70
N PHE A 52 12.67 -0.40 -0.03
CA PHE A 52 12.86 -0.42 1.41
C PHE A 52 11.53 -0.29 2.17
N PHE A 53 10.59 0.51 1.65
CA PHE A 53 9.23 0.60 2.20
C PHE A 53 8.32 -0.55 1.73
N GLY A 54 8.53 -1.05 0.51
CA GLY A 54 7.75 -2.15 -0.07
C GLY A 54 7.95 -3.48 0.65
N LEU A 55 9.17 -3.77 1.12
CA LEU A 55 9.52 -4.99 1.88
C LEU A 55 8.68 -5.20 3.15
N PRO A 56 8.70 -4.27 4.13
CA PRO A 56 7.89 -4.42 5.34
C PRO A 56 6.40 -4.41 5.02
N LEU A 57 5.96 -3.64 4.01
CA LEU A 57 4.56 -3.60 3.61
C LEU A 57 4.09 -4.96 3.07
N ALA A 58 4.87 -5.58 2.17
CA ALA A 58 4.57 -6.91 1.64
C ALA A 58 4.57 -7.98 2.75
N LEU A 59 5.53 -7.91 3.68
CA LEU A 59 5.64 -8.85 4.78
C LEU A 59 4.46 -8.74 5.75
N VAL A 60 4.04 -7.53 6.11
CA VAL A 60 2.85 -7.30 6.94
C VAL A 60 1.58 -7.78 6.23
N GLY A 61 1.45 -7.54 4.92
CA GLY A 61 0.35 -8.05 4.11
C GLY A 61 0.27 -9.58 4.11
N TYR A 62 1.43 -10.24 4.00
CA TYR A 62 1.53 -11.71 4.06
C TYR A 62 1.16 -12.25 5.46
N MET A 63 1.64 -11.61 6.53
CA MET A 63 1.26 -11.95 7.90
C MET A 63 -0.24 -11.78 8.15
N ALA A 64 -0.85 -10.71 7.63
CA ALA A 64 -2.29 -10.48 7.69
C ALA A 64 -3.11 -11.57 6.97
N GLN A 65 -2.54 -12.15 5.91
CA GLN A 65 -3.18 -13.24 5.16
C GLN A 65 -3.10 -14.59 5.89
N ILE A 66 -1.97 -14.90 6.54
CA ILE A 66 -1.81 -16.16 7.29
C ILE A 66 -2.53 -16.13 8.64
N GLN A 67 -2.61 -14.96 9.27
CA GLN A 67 -3.25 -14.78 10.58
C GLN A 67 -4.54 -13.94 10.50
N PRO A 68 -5.61 -14.45 9.85
CA PRO A 68 -6.85 -13.70 9.67
C PRO A 68 -7.51 -13.32 11.01
N GLU A 69 -7.27 -14.09 12.07
CA GLU A 69 -7.75 -13.81 13.44
C GLU A 69 -7.18 -12.51 14.02
N LYS A 70 -5.97 -12.10 13.60
CA LYS A 70 -5.31 -10.84 13.99
C LYS A 70 -5.26 -9.83 12.86
N ASN A 71 -6.06 -10.00 11.81
CA ASN A 71 -6.04 -9.15 10.62
C ASN A 71 -6.23 -7.66 10.98
N HIS A 72 -7.11 -7.33 11.93
CA HIS A 72 -7.30 -5.94 12.37
C HIS A 72 -6.03 -5.27 12.92
N PHE A 73 -5.18 -6.01 13.62
CA PHE A 73 -3.90 -5.51 14.15
C PHE A 73 -2.88 -5.32 13.03
N TRP A 74 -2.73 -6.35 12.17
CA TRP A 74 -1.83 -6.27 11.02
C TRP A 74 -2.23 -5.17 10.04
N MET A 75 -3.52 -4.90 9.88
CA MET A 75 -4.02 -3.79 9.04
C MET A 75 -3.69 -2.40 9.59
N HIS A 76 -3.69 -2.21 10.91
CA HIS A 76 -3.24 -0.94 11.50
C HIS A 76 -1.74 -0.72 11.28
N ILE A 77 -0.95 -1.79 11.40
CA ILE A 77 0.47 -1.74 11.06
C ILE A 77 0.63 -1.41 9.57
N ALA A 78 -0.11 -2.09 8.69
CA ALA A 78 -0.04 -1.90 7.26
C ALA A 78 -0.39 -0.46 6.84
N VAL A 79 -1.44 0.12 7.42
CA VAL A 79 -1.81 1.52 7.12
C VAL A 79 -0.77 2.52 7.64
N SER A 80 -0.12 2.22 8.76
CA SER A 80 0.97 3.05 9.29
C SER A 80 2.18 3.04 8.35
N PHE A 81 2.56 1.85 7.85
CA PHE A 81 3.60 1.74 6.83
C PHE A 81 3.18 2.41 5.52
N GLY A 82 1.93 2.26 5.07
CA GLY A 82 1.40 2.96 3.89
C GLY A 82 1.51 4.48 4.01
N LEU A 83 1.21 5.02 5.20
CA LEU A 83 1.35 6.44 5.48
C LEU A 83 2.82 6.87 5.46
N PHE A 84 3.74 6.07 6.03
CA PHE A 84 5.18 6.34 5.93
C PHE A 84 5.68 6.30 4.49
N THR A 85 5.20 5.37 3.67
CA THR A 85 5.49 5.32 2.24
C THR A 85 5.03 6.59 1.53
N PHE A 86 3.81 7.05 1.81
CA PHE A 86 3.27 8.30 1.27
C PHE A 86 4.12 9.51 1.69
N LEU A 87 4.42 9.65 2.99
CA LEU A 87 5.23 10.75 3.50
C LEU A 87 6.67 10.72 2.97
N GLY A 88 7.27 9.53 2.86
CA GLY A 88 8.58 9.34 2.25
C GLY A 88 8.60 9.77 0.78
N GLY A 89 7.52 9.53 0.05
CA GLY A 89 7.38 9.97 -1.35
C GLY A 89 7.23 11.47 -1.49
N GLY A 90 6.84 12.16 -0.42
CA GLY A 90 6.72 13.62 -0.39
C GLY A 90 8.04 14.35 -0.66
N MET A 91 9.18 13.68 -0.46
CA MET A 91 10.50 14.21 -0.84
C MET A 91 10.59 14.53 -2.34
N ALA A 92 9.86 13.80 -3.19
CA ALA A 92 9.79 14.04 -4.63
C ALA A 92 9.25 15.44 -4.96
N ILE A 93 8.35 15.99 -4.12
CA ILE A 93 7.73 17.29 -4.36
C ILE A 93 8.80 18.38 -4.41
N LYS A 94 9.80 18.31 -3.52
CA LYS A 94 10.91 19.25 -3.53
C LYS A 94 11.74 19.12 -4.81
N GLY A 95 12.08 17.89 -5.21
CA GLY A 95 12.81 17.63 -6.46
C GLY A 95 12.08 18.20 -7.69
N VAL A 96 10.77 18.01 -7.77
CA VAL A 96 9.94 18.55 -8.86
C VAL A 96 9.91 20.09 -8.85
N ILE A 97 9.83 20.73 -7.68
CA ILE A 97 9.87 22.20 -7.56
C ILE A 97 11.22 22.75 -8.02
N ASP A 98 12.31 22.06 -7.67
CA ASP A 98 13.68 22.40 -8.09
C ASP A 98 13.96 22.03 -9.56
N SER A 99 12.95 21.55 -10.30
CA SER A 99 13.04 21.06 -11.69
C SER A 99 14.04 19.89 -11.88
N ASP A 100 14.28 19.12 -10.82
CA ASP A 100 15.09 17.91 -10.84
C ASP A 100 14.21 16.68 -11.12
N TYR A 101 14.16 16.29 -12.40
CA TYR A 101 13.48 15.09 -12.87
C TYR A 101 14.42 13.88 -12.95
N SER A 102 15.34 13.75 -11.99
CA SER A 102 16.13 12.52 -11.87
C SER A 102 15.24 11.29 -11.69
N GLU A 103 15.78 10.15 -12.08
CA GLU A 103 15.14 8.84 -11.87
C GLU A 103 14.78 8.59 -10.39
N SER A 104 15.56 9.15 -9.47
CA SER A 104 15.28 9.10 -8.02
C SER A 104 14.02 9.90 -7.65
N THR A 105 13.88 11.12 -8.18
CA THR A 105 12.68 11.95 -7.99
C THR A 105 11.45 11.25 -8.59
N LEU A 106 11.59 10.65 -9.77
CA LEU A 106 10.49 9.95 -10.43
C LEU A 106 10.02 8.72 -9.65
N ALA A 107 10.96 7.90 -9.16
CA ALA A 107 10.65 6.76 -8.29
C ALA A 107 9.97 7.21 -6.98
N GLN A 108 10.44 8.29 -6.36
CA GLN A 108 9.80 8.83 -5.15
C GLN A 108 8.39 9.38 -5.45
N LEU A 109 8.16 9.94 -6.64
CA LEU A 109 6.85 10.44 -7.05
C LEU A 109 5.85 9.30 -7.27
N ILE A 110 6.27 8.20 -7.88
CA ILE A 110 5.43 7.01 -8.05
C ILE A 110 5.13 6.41 -6.67
N MET A 111 6.13 6.29 -5.79
CA MET A 111 5.95 5.86 -4.41
C MET A 111 4.93 6.75 -3.65
N LEU A 112 4.96 8.07 -3.85
CA LEU A 112 3.98 9.01 -3.29
C LEU A 112 2.56 8.68 -3.76
N ILE A 113 2.36 8.51 -5.07
CA ILE A 113 1.05 8.22 -5.64
C ILE A 113 0.52 6.87 -5.17
N VAL A 114 1.35 5.82 -5.26
CA VAL A 114 1.00 4.45 -4.87
C VAL A 114 0.71 4.37 -3.37
N GLY A 115 1.57 4.96 -2.53
CA GLY A 115 1.39 5.02 -1.08
C GLY A 115 0.12 5.79 -0.68
N GLY A 116 -0.19 6.88 -1.39
CA GLY A 116 -1.41 7.67 -1.17
C GLY A 116 -2.69 6.89 -1.51
N ILE A 117 -2.73 6.26 -2.68
CA ILE A 117 -3.86 5.41 -3.11
C ILE A 117 -4.04 4.24 -2.13
N TYR A 118 -2.95 3.60 -1.73
CA TYR A 118 -2.98 2.49 -0.78
C TYR A 118 -3.53 2.92 0.59
N THR A 119 -3.00 4.01 1.15
CA THR A 119 -3.44 4.55 2.45
C THR A 119 -4.91 4.94 2.40
N TYR A 120 -5.35 5.61 1.34
CA TYR A 120 -6.76 5.93 1.12
C TYR A 120 -7.64 4.68 1.07
N SER A 121 -7.19 3.64 0.36
CA SER A 121 -7.93 2.37 0.25
C SER A 121 -8.08 1.69 1.61
N CYS A 122 -7.05 1.73 2.46
CA CYS A 122 -7.11 1.20 3.82
C CYS A 122 -8.09 1.98 4.72
N VAL A 123 -8.09 3.31 4.65
CA VAL A 123 -9.05 4.16 5.36
C VAL A 123 -10.49 3.83 4.93
N GLN A 124 -10.72 3.65 3.64
CA GLN A 124 -12.04 3.28 3.13
C GLN A 124 -12.49 1.89 3.62
N SER A 125 -11.58 0.92 3.70
CA SER A 125 -11.88 -0.39 4.30
C SER A 125 -12.31 -0.27 5.76
N PHE A 126 -11.66 0.61 6.53
CA PHE A 126 -12.00 0.85 7.92
C PHE A 126 -13.40 1.48 8.06
N ILE A 127 -13.70 2.50 7.25
CA ILE A 127 -15.01 3.15 7.21
C ILE A 127 -16.10 2.14 6.83
N HIS A 128 -15.87 1.30 5.82
CA HIS A 128 -16.81 0.27 5.39
C HIS A 128 -17.13 -0.73 6.51
N THR A 129 -16.10 -1.21 7.22
CA THR A 129 -16.28 -2.12 8.35
C THR A 129 -17.08 -1.45 9.47
N ARG A 130 -16.81 -0.18 9.76
CA ARG A 130 -17.56 0.58 10.76
C ARG A 130 -19.03 0.79 10.36
N LYS A 131 -19.31 1.15 9.11
CA LYS A 131 -20.69 1.30 8.60
C LYS A 131 -21.46 -0.02 8.62
N SER A 132 -20.82 -1.12 8.25
CA SER A 132 -21.45 -2.46 8.31
C SER A 132 -21.79 -2.94 9.73
N ARG A 133 -21.17 -2.35 10.76
CA ARG A 133 -21.49 -2.62 12.18
C ARG A 133 -22.65 -1.77 12.70
N ASN A 134 -23.06 -0.71 11.99
CA ASN A 134 -24.17 0.17 12.36
C ASN A 134 -25.32 0.02 11.34
N PRO A 135 -26.08 -1.10 11.37
CA PRO A 135 -27.15 -1.37 10.41
C PRO A 135 -28.37 -0.44 10.49
N GLN A 136 -28.33 0.66 11.26
CA GLN A 136 -29.42 1.63 11.40
C GLN A 136 -29.38 2.77 10.36
N ASP A 137 -28.33 2.85 9.55
CA ASP A 137 -28.13 3.96 8.58
C ASP A 137 -28.18 3.51 7.09
N ALA A 138 -28.79 2.35 6.80
CA ALA A 138 -28.90 1.79 5.43
C ALA A 138 -30.34 1.86 4.88
#